data_AF-A0A972KB27-F1
#
_entry.id   AF-A0A972KB27-F1
#
_cell.length_a   1.000
_cell.length_b   1.000
_cell.length_c   1.000
_cell.angle_alpha   90.00
_cell.angle_beta   90.00
_cell.angle_gamma   90.00
#
_symmetry.space_group_name_H-M   'P 1'
#
loop_
_entity.id
_entity.type
_entity.pdbx_description
1 polymer ?
#
loop_
_entity_poly.entity_id
_entity_poly.type
_entity_poly.pdbx_seq_one_letter_code
_entity_poly.pdbx_strand_id
1 'polypeptide(L)'
;MSEIMQRLVQTVRMERSAFVWMYLNDRATGDAVVLVLITRFLILLGTGFQPLGFVTSTSGMNIFLQSMLSAFVFWLAYSGITFGASKYLFQGGGSYVVVLRTVGFAFPTMLLILVSRELSRSPFVVLLVGAIWLLAIVSRGLVYEANLDSSKAVFAAVLGLVGWYIVAQIFGWGLI
;
A
#
# COMPACT_ATOMS: atom_id res chain seq x y z
N MET A 1 -0.56 -23.96 -1.53
CA MET A 1 -0.69 -22.49 -1.36
C MET A 1 0.12 -21.84 -2.48
N SER A 2 -0.42 -20.86 -3.21
CA SER A 2 0.33 -20.19 -4.28
C SER A 2 1.53 -19.42 -3.69
N GLU A 3 2.63 -19.28 -4.44
CA GLU A 3 3.85 -18.59 -3.99
C GLU A 3 3.54 -17.17 -3.46
N ILE A 4 2.68 -16.44 -4.18
CA ILE A 4 2.21 -15.09 -3.81
C ILE A 4 1.60 -15.07 -2.41
N MET A 5 0.72 -16.02 -2.09
CA MET A 5 0.03 -16.05 -0.80
C MET A 5 0.99 -16.37 0.34
N GLN A 6 1.97 -17.25 0.10
CA GLN A 6 3.02 -17.52 1.07
C GLN A 6 3.86 -16.26 1.33
N ARG A 7 4.29 -15.56 0.27
CA ARG A 7 5.06 -14.31 0.39
C ARG A 7 4.27 -13.21 1.07
N LEU A 8 2.97 -13.10 0.81
CA LEU A 8 2.09 -12.16 1.51
C LEU A 8 2.06 -12.44 3.02
N VAL A 9 1.83 -13.69 3.43
CA VAL A 9 1.80 -14.06 4.85
C VAL A 9 3.14 -13.75 5.52
N GLN A 10 4.25 -14.06 4.86
CA GLN A 10 5.58 -13.73 5.36
C GLN A 10 5.79 -12.21 5.50
N THR A 11 5.26 -11.42 4.56
CA THR A 11 5.34 -9.96 4.58
C THR A 11 4.52 -9.36 5.72
N VAL A 12 3.30 -9.86 5.93
CA VAL A 12 2.43 -9.44 7.04
C VAL A 12 3.07 -9.76 8.39
N ARG A 13 3.81 -10.87 8.47
CA ARG A 13 4.63 -11.26 9.63
C ARG A 13 5.99 -10.57 9.69
N MET A 14 6.31 -9.73 8.71
CA MET A 14 7.57 -9.00 8.60
C MET A 14 8.81 -9.90 8.58
N GLU A 15 8.69 -11.10 8.02
CA GLU A 15 9.79 -12.04 7.87
C GLU A 15 10.82 -11.52 6.86
N ARG A 16 12.11 -11.60 7.22
CA ARG A 16 13.23 -11.15 6.35
C ARG A 16 13.22 -11.82 4.98
N SER A 17 12.81 -13.09 4.93
CA SER A 17 12.74 -13.90 3.71
C SER A 17 11.83 -13.29 2.63
N ALA A 18 10.76 -12.60 3.03
CA ALA A 18 9.85 -11.94 2.10
C ALA A 18 10.52 -10.75 1.40
N PHE A 19 11.14 -9.86 2.18
CA PHE A 19 11.82 -8.67 1.65
C PHE A 19 13.00 -9.04 0.74
N VAL A 20 13.78 -10.05 1.12
CA VAL A 20 14.89 -10.56 0.28
C VAL A 20 14.36 -11.11 -1.05
N TRP A 21 13.25 -11.86 -1.02
CA TRP A 21 12.65 -12.36 -2.26
C TRP A 21 12.15 -11.22 -3.15
N MET A 22 11.51 -10.18 -2.60
CA MET A 22 11.07 -9.01 -3.37
C MET A 22 12.23 -8.22 -3.97
N TYR A 23 13.36 -8.16 -3.26
CA TYR A 23 14.57 -7.53 -3.76
C TYR A 23 15.13 -8.26 -4.99
N LEU A 24 15.09 -9.60 -4.98
CA LEU A 24 15.74 -10.43 -6.01
C LEU A 24 14.83 -10.84 -7.18
N ASN A 25 13.51 -10.84 -7.00
CA ASN A 25 12.57 -11.40 -7.97
C ASN A 25 11.74 -10.32 -8.69
N ASP A 26 11.93 -10.20 -10.00
CA ASP A 26 11.18 -9.22 -10.81
C ASP A 26 9.69 -9.53 -10.94
N ARG A 27 9.31 -10.80 -10.79
CA ARG A 27 7.90 -11.22 -10.75
C ARG A 27 7.13 -10.52 -9.62
N ALA A 28 7.82 -10.18 -8.53
CA ALA A 28 7.21 -9.52 -7.38
C ALA A 28 6.51 -8.21 -7.74
N THR A 29 6.94 -7.49 -8.79
CA THR A 29 6.25 -6.28 -9.24
C THR A 29 4.86 -6.62 -9.79
N GLY A 30 4.75 -7.67 -10.61
CA GLY A 30 3.46 -8.11 -11.15
C GLY A 30 2.53 -8.62 -10.04
N ASP A 31 3.07 -9.39 -9.10
CA ASP A 31 2.30 -9.89 -7.95
C ASP A 31 1.82 -8.73 -7.06
N ALA A 32 2.64 -7.69 -6.85
CA ALA A 32 2.26 -6.47 -6.14
C ALA A 32 1.08 -5.74 -6.81
N VAL A 33 1.08 -5.61 -8.14
CA VAL A 33 -0.07 -5.03 -8.89
C VAL A 33 -1.35 -5.80 -8.58
N VAL A 34 -1.29 -7.13 -8.65
CA VAL A 34 -2.44 -8.00 -8.39
C VAL A 34 -2.94 -7.82 -6.95
N LEU A 35 -2.03 -7.76 -5.97
CA LEU A 35 -2.39 -7.55 -4.57
C LEU A 35 -3.06 -6.19 -4.34
N VAL A 36 -2.56 -5.11 -4.96
CA VAL A 36 -3.15 -3.77 -4.86
C VAL A 36 -4.57 -3.76 -5.42
N LEU A 37 -4.77 -4.30 -6.63
CA LEU A 37 -6.06 -4.30 -7.31
C LEU A 37 -7.09 -5.19 -6.60
N ILE A 38 -6.72 -6.40 -6.20
CA ILE A 38 -7.63 -7.31 -5.47
C ILE A 38 -8.00 -6.70 -4.12
N THR A 39 -7.03 -6.15 -3.38
CA THR A 39 -7.29 -5.49 -2.10
C THR A 39 -8.27 -4.34 -2.28
N ARG A 40 -8.06 -3.49 -3.28
CA ARG A 40 -8.96 -2.36 -3.53
C ARG A 40 -10.35 -2.84 -3.92
N PHE A 41 -10.45 -3.88 -4.75
CA PHE A 41 -11.73 -4.46 -5.13
C PHE A 41 -12.48 -5.01 -3.90
N LEU A 42 -11.80 -5.72 -3.01
CA LEU A 42 -12.38 -6.21 -1.76
C LEU A 42 -12.84 -5.07 -0.82
N ILE A 43 -12.03 -4.01 -0.70
CA ILE A 43 -12.44 -2.81 0.04
C ILE A 43 -13.71 -2.22 -0.58
N LEU A 44 -13.74 -2.05 -1.90
CA LEU A 44 -14.88 -1.50 -2.61
C LEU A 44 -16.17 -2.30 -2.34
N LEU A 45 -16.11 -3.64 -2.43
CA LEU A 45 -17.21 -4.53 -2.05
C LEU A 45 -17.66 -4.33 -0.60
N GLY A 46 -16.70 -4.27 0.33
CA GLY A 46 -16.97 -4.05 1.76
C GLY A 46 -17.57 -2.66 2.08
N THR A 47 -17.56 -1.73 1.13
CA THR A 47 -18.20 -0.40 1.26
C THR A 47 -19.59 -0.31 0.64
N GLY A 48 -20.20 -1.45 0.25
CA GLY A 48 -21.57 -1.50 -0.28
C GLY A 48 -21.66 -1.37 -1.80
N PHE A 49 -20.53 -1.40 -2.51
CA PHE A 49 -20.54 -1.43 -3.97
C PHE A 49 -21.14 -2.73 -4.50
N GLN A 50 -22.09 -2.62 -5.42
CA GLN A 50 -22.68 -3.77 -6.09
C GLN A 50 -21.82 -4.18 -7.30
N PRO A 51 -21.19 -5.38 -7.29
CA PRO A 51 -20.27 -5.77 -8.36
C PRO A 51 -20.92 -5.86 -9.74
N LEU A 52 -22.20 -6.18 -9.86
CA LEU A 52 -22.85 -6.12 -11.18
C LEU A 52 -22.99 -4.70 -11.71
N GLY A 53 -22.94 -3.68 -10.83
CA GLY A 53 -23.11 -2.27 -11.16
C GLY A 53 -22.10 -1.73 -12.16
N PHE A 54 -20.86 -2.26 -12.21
CA PHE A 54 -19.89 -1.82 -13.22
C PHE A 54 -20.17 -2.37 -14.62
N VAL A 55 -20.90 -3.48 -14.74
CA VAL A 55 -21.28 -4.03 -16.05
C VAL A 55 -22.62 -3.46 -16.51
N THR A 56 -23.51 -3.15 -15.57
CA THR A 56 -24.89 -2.77 -15.87
C THR A 56 -25.13 -1.25 -15.93
N SER A 57 -24.17 -0.42 -15.51
CA SER A 57 -24.34 1.04 -15.49
C SER A 57 -23.05 1.82 -15.70
N THR A 58 -23.13 2.95 -16.41
CA THR A 58 -22.01 3.88 -16.57
C THR A 58 -21.53 4.45 -15.23
N SER A 59 -22.46 4.71 -14.30
CA SER A 59 -22.14 5.21 -12.96
C SER A 59 -21.32 4.18 -12.17
N GLY A 60 -21.76 2.92 -12.15
CA GLY A 60 -21.01 1.85 -11.48
C GLY A 60 -19.65 1.58 -12.11
N MET A 61 -19.53 1.69 -13.44
CA MET A 61 -18.24 1.57 -14.14
C MET A 61 -17.29 2.70 -13.72
N ASN A 62 -17.79 3.93 -13.68
CA ASN A 62 -16.99 5.09 -13.25
C ASN A 62 -16.52 4.95 -11.80
N ILE A 63 -17.38 4.52 -10.88
CA ILE A 63 -17.02 4.27 -9.48
C ILE A 63 -15.92 3.20 -9.39
N PHE A 64 -16.07 2.09 -10.13
CA PHE A 64 -15.08 1.01 -10.16
C PHE A 64 -13.73 1.51 -10.70
N LEU A 65 -13.71 2.17 -11.86
CA LEU A 65 -12.48 2.66 -12.49
C LEU A 65 -11.78 3.72 -11.64
N GLN A 66 -12.53 4.69 -11.11
CA GLN A 66 -11.96 5.70 -10.20
C GLN A 66 -11.39 5.06 -8.93
N SER A 67 -12.08 4.05 -8.39
CA SER A 67 -11.63 3.33 -7.21
C SER A 67 -10.32 2.57 -7.46
N MET A 68 -10.22 1.84 -8.58
CA MET A 68 -9.00 1.11 -8.96
C MET A 68 -7.85 2.08 -9.24
N LEU A 69 -8.12 3.15 -10.00
CA LEU A 69 -7.12 4.15 -10.36
C LEU A 69 -6.60 4.86 -9.11
N SER A 70 -7.47 5.24 -8.17
CA SER A 70 -7.08 5.85 -6.89
C SER A 70 -6.08 4.99 -6.13
N ALA A 71 -6.36 3.69 -5.96
CA ALA A 71 -5.46 2.78 -5.28
C ALA A 71 -4.14 2.57 -6.01
N PHE A 72 -4.19 2.50 -7.34
CA PHE A 72 -3.00 2.34 -8.17
C PHE A 72 -2.10 3.58 -8.07
N VAL A 73 -2.67 4.78 -8.14
CA VAL A 73 -1.87 6.00 -8.03
C VAL A 73 -1.36 6.21 -6.61
N PHE A 74 -2.17 5.92 -5.58
CA PHE A 74 -1.69 5.90 -4.20
C PHE A 74 -0.45 5.00 -4.07
N TRP A 75 -0.53 3.76 -4.56
CA TRP A 75 0.56 2.80 -4.48
C TRP A 75 1.83 3.35 -5.13
N LEU A 76 1.75 3.84 -6.38
CA LEU A 76 2.90 4.42 -7.08
C LEU A 76 3.45 5.65 -6.36
N ALA A 77 2.59 6.59 -5.98
CA ALA A 77 2.99 7.86 -5.40
C ALA A 77 3.57 7.68 -4.00
N TYR A 78 2.91 6.91 -3.13
CA TYR A 78 3.42 6.61 -1.80
C TYR A 78 4.76 5.88 -1.88
N SER A 79 4.93 4.90 -2.77
CA SER A 79 6.23 4.26 -3.00
C SER A 79 7.28 5.25 -3.49
N GLY A 80 6.92 6.15 -4.40
CA GLY A 80 7.84 7.15 -4.97
C GLY A 80 8.32 8.16 -3.94
N ILE A 81 7.40 8.69 -3.13
CA ILE A 81 7.70 9.63 -2.05
C ILE A 81 8.51 8.94 -0.95
N THR A 82 8.15 7.72 -0.57
CA THR A 82 8.90 6.94 0.43
C THR A 82 10.32 6.65 -0.04
N PHE A 83 10.49 6.26 -1.31
CA PHE A 83 11.81 6.09 -1.92
C PHE A 83 12.59 7.40 -1.95
N GLY A 84 11.95 8.51 -2.34
CA GLY A 84 12.58 9.83 -2.35
C GLY A 84 13.03 10.28 -0.97
N ALA A 85 12.19 10.10 0.06
CA ALA A 85 12.54 10.40 1.45
C ALA A 85 13.72 9.54 1.92
N SER A 86 13.67 8.22 1.68
CA SER A 86 14.76 7.31 1.99
C SER A 86 16.08 7.73 1.35
N LYS A 87 16.08 7.94 0.02
CA LYS A 87 17.29 8.18 -0.76
C LYS A 87 17.87 9.58 -0.58
N TYR A 88 17.03 10.61 -0.58
CA TYR A 88 17.48 12.00 -0.61
C TYR A 88 17.52 12.68 0.76
N LEU A 89 16.65 12.29 1.71
CA LEU A 89 16.68 12.88 3.06
C LEU A 89 17.56 12.08 4.02
N PHE A 90 17.55 10.74 3.90
CA PHE A 90 18.26 9.85 4.81
C PHE A 90 19.46 9.13 4.20
N GLN A 91 19.80 9.43 2.95
CA GLN A 91 20.95 8.85 2.23
C GLN A 91 20.90 7.32 2.16
N GLY A 92 19.69 6.75 2.15
CA GLY A 92 19.45 5.32 2.03
C GLY A 92 19.77 4.78 0.64
N GLY A 93 20.11 3.49 0.59
CA GLY A 93 20.33 2.75 -0.64
C GLY A 93 19.03 2.24 -1.29
N GLY A 94 19.18 1.21 -2.13
CA GLY A 94 18.06 0.52 -2.75
C GLY A 94 17.52 1.19 -4.02
N SER A 95 16.47 0.59 -4.58
CA SER A 95 15.82 1.06 -5.80
C SER A 95 14.33 1.29 -5.58
N TYR A 96 13.78 2.23 -6.34
CA TYR A 96 12.34 2.52 -6.33
C TYR A 96 11.50 1.26 -6.54
N VAL A 97 11.95 0.36 -7.43
CA VAL A 97 11.22 -0.85 -7.78
C VAL A 97 11.07 -1.78 -6.57
N VAL A 98 12.07 -1.88 -5.69
CA VAL A 98 11.93 -2.73 -4.50
C VAL A 98 10.99 -2.10 -3.47
N VAL A 99 11.09 -0.79 -3.23
CA VAL A 99 10.13 -0.07 -2.37
C VAL A 99 8.71 -0.23 -2.91
N LEU A 100 8.53 -0.14 -4.23
CA LEU A 100 7.25 -0.35 -4.90
C LEU A 100 6.66 -1.75 -4.62
N ARG A 101 7.48 -2.80 -4.74
CA ARG A 101 7.08 -4.18 -4.42
C ARG A 101 6.67 -4.30 -2.96
N THR A 102 7.49 -3.77 -2.05
CA THR A 102 7.25 -3.84 -0.61
C THR A 102 5.96 -3.14 -0.20
N VAL A 103 5.68 -1.96 -0.73
CA VAL A 103 4.38 -1.30 -0.50
C VAL A 103 3.24 -2.12 -1.06
N GLY A 104 3.38 -2.69 -2.26
CA GLY A 104 2.32 -3.49 -2.88
C GLY A 104 1.97 -4.75 -2.10
N PHE A 105 2.97 -5.42 -1.52
CA PHE A 105 2.76 -6.55 -0.60
C PHE A 105 2.29 -6.13 0.79
N ALA A 106 2.55 -4.90 1.22
CA ALA A 106 1.99 -4.33 2.43
C ALA A 106 0.53 -3.91 2.25
N PHE A 107 0.12 -3.55 1.04
CA PHE A 107 -1.19 -2.99 0.72
C PHE A 107 -2.39 -3.82 1.18
N PRO A 108 -2.39 -5.18 1.14
CA PRO A 108 -3.49 -5.99 1.68
C PRO A 108 -3.81 -5.75 3.15
N THR A 109 -2.89 -5.20 3.94
CA THR A 109 -3.18 -4.81 5.33
C THR A 109 -4.19 -3.67 5.44
N MET A 110 -4.41 -2.92 4.37
CA MET A 110 -5.49 -1.94 4.26
C MET A 110 -6.88 -2.57 4.36
N LEU A 111 -7.04 -3.89 4.22
CA LEU A 111 -8.30 -4.59 4.51
C LEU A 111 -8.74 -4.43 5.97
N LEU A 112 -7.82 -4.10 6.88
CA LEU A 112 -8.17 -3.76 8.27
C LEU A 112 -9.14 -2.57 8.36
N ILE A 113 -9.24 -1.72 7.32
CA ILE A 113 -10.26 -0.68 7.19
C ILE A 113 -11.68 -1.26 7.27
N LEU A 114 -11.92 -2.45 6.73
CA LEU A 114 -13.24 -3.07 6.76
C LEU A 114 -13.63 -3.47 8.19
N VAL A 115 -12.68 -4.02 8.95
CA VAL A 115 -12.90 -4.42 10.34
C VAL A 115 -13.00 -3.19 11.25
N SER A 116 -12.13 -2.19 11.05
CA SER A 116 -12.11 -1.01 11.90
C SER A 116 -13.34 -0.11 11.74
N ARG A 117 -14.00 -0.15 10.58
CA ARG A 117 -15.29 0.54 10.34
C ARG A 117 -16.42 0.02 11.23
N GLU A 118 -16.42 -1.27 11.53
CA GLU A 118 -17.41 -1.87 12.46
C GLU A 118 -17.16 -1.45 13.91
N LEU A 119 -15.90 -1.15 14.25
CA LEU A 119 -15.49 -0.80 15.60
C LEU A 119 -15.55 0.71 15.88
N SER A 120 -15.42 1.55 14.86
CA SER A 120 -15.39 3.01 15.01
C SER A 120 -16.02 3.72 13.84
N ARG A 121 -16.87 4.71 14.13
CA ARG A 121 -17.46 5.61 13.12
C ARG A 121 -16.51 6.73 12.68
N SER A 122 -15.38 6.93 13.36
CA SER A 122 -14.42 7.99 13.03
C SER A 122 -13.60 7.60 11.80
N PRO A 123 -13.71 8.33 10.66
CA PRO A 123 -12.95 8.01 9.45
C PRO A 123 -11.44 8.05 9.66
N PHE A 124 -10.99 8.93 10.56
CA PHE A 124 -9.59 9.06 10.91
C PHE A 124 -9.07 7.81 11.64
N VAL A 125 -9.81 7.29 12.62
CA VAL A 125 -9.42 6.08 13.37
C VAL A 125 -9.37 4.88 12.43
N VAL A 126 -10.37 4.74 11.56
CA VAL A 126 -10.44 3.67 10.55
C VAL A 126 -9.20 3.68 9.65
N LEU A 127 -8.84 4.86 9.13
CA LEU A 127 -7.67 5.06 8.28
C LEU A 127 -6.37 4.74 9.04
N LEU A 128 -6.26 5.22 10.28
CA LEU A 128 -5.07 5.06 11.11
C LEU A 128 -4.79 3.58 11.41
N VAL A 129 -5.83 2.79 11.71
CA VAL A 129 -5.68 1.33 11.93
C VAL A 129 -5.13 0.62 10.68
N GLY A 130 -5.66 0.94 9.49
CA GLY A 130 -5.14 0.39 8.23
C GLY A 130 -3.71 0.83 7.94
N ALA A 131 -3.41 2.12 8.19
CA ALA A 131 -2.12 2.72 7.90
C ALA A 131 -1.00 2.23 8.83
N ILE A 132 -1.28 1.94 10.11
CA ILE A 132 -0.24 1.50 11.06
C ILE A 132 0.49 0.25 10.55
N TRP A 133 -0.25 -0.74 10.06
CA TRP A 133 0.35 -1.99 9.63
C TRP A 133 1.11 -1.85 8.31
N LEU A 134 0.55 -1.04 7.38
CA LEU A 134 1.22 -0.63 6.15
C LEU A 134 2.57 0.03 6.49
N LEU A 135 2.56 1.05 7.37
CA LEU A 135 3.74 1.78 7.79
C LEU A 135 4.77 0.85 8.44
N ALA A 136 4.34 -0.07 9.30
CA ALA A 136 5.24 -1.00 9.97
C ALA A 136 5.98 -1.93 8.99
N ILE A 137 5.26 -2.50 8.01
CA ILE A 137 5.87 -3.35 6.98
C ILE A 137 6.84 -2.53 6.10
N VAL A 138 6.41 -1.35 5.65
CA VAL A 138 7.23 -0.50 4.77
C VAL A 138 8.49 -0.03 5.50
N SER A 139 8.36 0.39 6.76
CA SER A 139 9.50 0.73 7.61
C SER A 139 10.47 -0.46 7.72
N ARG A 140 9.95 -1.67 7.94
CA ARG A 140 10.79 -2.87 8.04
C ARG A 140 11.48 -3.20 6.73
N GLY A 141 10.80 -3.05 5.60
CA GLY A 141 11.40 -3.23 4.27
C GLY A 141 12.51 -2.24 3.99
N LEU A 142 12.34 -0.96 4.35
CA LEU A 142 13.38 0.07 4.20
C LEU A 142 14.65 -0.22 5.00
N VAL A 143 14.53 -0.86 6.18
CA VAL A 143 15.71 -1.31 6.93
C VAL A 143 16.52 -2.33 6.12
N TYR A 144 15.87 -3.24 5.41
CA TYR A 144 16.56 -4.28 4.63
C TYR A 144 17.00 -3.80 3.24
N GLU A 145 16.21 -2.94 2.59
CA GLU A 145 16.40 -2.57 1.18
C GLU A 145 17.21 -1.30 1.03
N ALA A 146 16.96 -0.31 1.88
CA ALA A 146 17.65 0.97 1.87
C ALA A 146 18.76 1.06 2.91
N ASN A 147 18.97 0.00 3.70
CA ASN A 147 19.96 -0.06 4.77
C ASN A 147 19.85 1.12 5.74
N LEU A 148 18.61 1.54 6.02
CA LEU A 148 18.32 2.63 6.94
C LEU A 148 18.27 2.12 8.39
N ASP A 149 18.71 2.98 9.32
CA ASP A 149 18.42 2.79 10.73
C ASP A 149 16.90 2.74 10.96
N SER A 150 16.46 1.93 11.92
CA SER A 150 15.02 1.71 12.21
C SER A 150 14.23 3.02 12.39
N SER A 151 14.82 4.03 13.04
CA SER A 151 14.18 5.34 13.23
C SER A 151 13.98 6.07 11.90
N LYS A 152 15.04 6.16 11.08
CA LYS A 152 14.99 6.80 9.74
C LYS A 152 14.02 6.09 8.81
N ALA A 153 13.96 4.75 8.88
CA ALA A 153 13.03 3.96 8.10
C ALA A 153 11.57 4.27 8.46
N VAL A 154 11.25 4.39 9.75
CA VAL A 154 9.91 4.82 10.20
C VAL A 154 9.60 6.23 9.71
N PHE A 155 10.52 7.18 9.89
CA PHE A 155 10.30 8.54 9.41
C PHE A 155 10.09 8.61 7.90
N ALA A 156 10.86 7.85 7.11
CA ALA A 156 10.69 7.79 5.66
C ALA A 156 9.32 7.22 5.25
N ALA A 157 8.85 6.15 5.90
CA ALA A 157 7.52 5.61 5.65
C ALA A 157 6.40 6.60 6.01
N VAL A 158 6.52 7.28 7.16
CA VAL A 158 5.56 8.31 7.58
C VAL A 158 5.56 9.50 6.62
N LEU A 159 6.74 9.99 6.21
CA LEU A 159 6.88 11.06 5.22
C LEU A 159 6.27 10.67 3.87
N GLY A 160 6.38 9.40 3.47
CA GLY A 160 5.65 8.84 2.34
C GLY A 160 4.15 9.10 2.43
N LEU A 161 3.55 8.79 3.58
CA LEU A 161 2.11 8.85 3.79
C LEU A 161 1.64 10.30 3.88
N VAL A 162 2.38 11.14 4.61
CA VAL A 162 2.12 12.58 4.74
C VAL A 162 2.28 13.28 3.38
N GLY A 163 3.32 12.94 2.62
CA GLY A 163 3.54 13.46 1.29
C GLY A 163 2.40 13.07 0.34
N TRP A 164 1.96 11.81 0.37
CA TRP A 164 0.78 11.41 -0.39
C TRP A 164 -0.46 12.19 0.02
N TYR A 165 -0.72 12.33 1.33
CA TYR A 165 -1.87 13.07 1.83
C TYR A 165 -1.91 14.49 1.23
N ILE A 166 -0.78 15.19 1.24
CA ILE A 166 -0.65 16.54 0.65
C ILE A 166 -0.96 16.51 -0.86
N VAL A 167 -0.35 15.57 -1.60
CA VAL A 167 -0.58 15.41 -3.04
C VAL A 167 -2.06 15.15 -3.32
N ALA A 168 -2.68 14.22 -2.60
CA ALA A 168 -4.09 13.87 -2.76
C ALA A 168 -4.99 15.09 -2.53
N GLN A 169 -4.73 15.91 -1.51
CA GLN A 169 -5.50 17.14 -1.27
C GLN A 169 -5.34 18.16 -2.42
N ILE A 170 -4.13 18.33 -2.97
CA ILE A 170 -3.89 19.27 -4.08
C ILE A 170 -4.66 18.85 -5.35
N PHE A 171 -4.71 17.55 -5.64
CA PHE A 171 -5.40 17.02 -6.82
C PHE A 171 -6.89 16.71 -6.59
N GLY A 172 -7.42 16.97 -5.39
CA GLY A 172 -8.81 16.65 -5.04
C GLY A 172 -9.12 15.15 -5.04
N TRP A 173 -8.12 14.31 -4.76
CA TRP A 173 -8.23 12.86 -4.76
C TRP A 173 -8.55 12.30 -3.36
N GLY A 174 -9.22 11.15 -3.34
CA GLY A 174 -9.44 10.39 -2.10
C GLY A 174 -8.12 9.87 -1.53
N LEU A 175 -8.05 9.78 -0.20
CA LEU A 175 -6.82 9.34 0.49
C LEU A 175 -6.51 7.86 0.28
N ILE A 176 -7.55 7.04 0.08
CA ILE A 176 -7.53 5.64 -0.39
C ILE A 176 -8.83 5.35 -1.15
#